data_AF-A0A9J6GGE2-F1
#
_entry.id   AF-A0A9J6GGE2-F1
#
_cell.length_a   1.000
_cell.length_b   1.000
_cell.length_c   1.000
_cell.angle_alpha   90.00
_cell.angle_beta   90.00
_cell.angle_gamma   90.00
#
_symmetry.space_group_name_H-M   'P 1'
#
loop_
_entity.id
_entity.type
_entity.pdbx_description
1 polymer ?
#
loop_
_entity_poly.entity_id
_entity_poly.type
_entity_poly.pdbx_seq_one_letter_code
_entity_poly.pdbx_strand_id
1 'polypeptide(L)'
;MHSYTVAKKIEVIRWHREHGKNVHQTSRQFKLDRKRIREWVKNFDNLLQQNFGKAKLRRKLSNGVPVFSEYVDDALFEFLERGRSAGRAVSNRLLSEEAVKIANSMQLGNFVASSHYISRWKQRFGVAMRRAMNESQRTPEESAEAVSAFRTSANSLRWRNHAKRQL
;
A
#
# COMPACT_ATOMS: atom_id res chain seq x y z
N MET A 1 22.10 -14.22 11.64
CA MET A 1 22.23 -12.90 10.97
C MET A 1 20.98 -12.08 11.27
N HIS A 2 21.12 -10.86 11.78
CA HIS A 2 19.97 -9.96 11.97
C HIS A 2 19.66 -9.24 10.64
N SER A 3 18.48 -9.48 10.08
CA SER A 3 18.00 -8.80 8.87
C SER A 3 17.24 -7.54 9.26
N TYR A 4 17.53 -6.41 8.60
CA TYR A 4 16.83 -5.13 8.82
C TYR A 4 16.00 -4.78 7.60
N THR A 5 14.80 -4.26 7.83
CA THR A 5 13.93 -3.76 6.76
C THR A 5 14.57 -2.57 6.05
N VAL A 6 14.27 -2.39 4.76
CA VAL A 6 14.76 -1.24 3.98
C VAL A 6 14.33 0.07 4.63
N ALA A 7 13.09 0.14 5.13
CA ALA A 7 12.57 1.28 5.87
C ALA A 7 13.43 1.62 7.10
N LYS A 8 13.78 0.63 7.92
CA LYS A 8 14.65 0.85 9.10
C LYS A 8 16.03 1.36 8.71
N LYS A 9 16.62 0.81 7.63
CA LYS A 9 17.92 1.28 7.13
C LYS A 9 17.86 2.75 6.72
N ILE A 10 16.78 3.18 6.06
CA ILE A 10 16.58 4.57 5.64
C ILE A 10 16.39 5.49 6.83
N GLU A 11 15.57 5.11 7.81
CA GLU A 11 15.37 5.85 9.05
C GLU A 11 16.71 6.16 9.73
N VAL A 12 17.56 5.14 9.88
CA VAL A 12 18.89 5.28 10.48
C VAL A 12 19.78 6.25 9.70
N ILE A 13 19.76 6.18 8.35
CA ILE A 13 20.58 7.07 7.52
C ILE A 13 20.07 8.51 7.52
N ARG A 14 18.74 8.71 7.57
CA ARG A 14 18.15 10.06 7.69
C ARG A 14 18.59 10.71 9.00
N TRP A 15 18.41 10.00 10.11
CA TRP A 15 18.87 10.45 11.41
C TRP A 15 20.38 10.75 11.41
N HIS A 16 21.18 9.86 10.82
CA HIS A 16 22.64 10.04 10.70
C HIS A 16 23.00 11.33 9.95
N ARG A 17 22.29 11.66 8.87
CA ARG A 17 22.53 12.88 8.09
C ARG A 17 22.11 14.15 8.85
N GLU A 18 21.00 14.08 9.58
CA GLU A 18 20.49 15.18 10.42
C GLU A 18 21.44 15.48 11.61
N HIS A 19 22.10 14.45 12.15
CA HIS A 19 22.96 14.55 13.33
C HIS A 19 24.45 14.61 12.96
N GLY A 20 24.79 15.34 11.90
CA GLY A 20 26.19 15.67 11.56
C GLY A 20 27.03 14.51 11.02
N LYS A 21 26.40 13.43 10.55
CA LYS A 21 27.07 12.27 9.91
C LYS A 21 28.08 11.56 10.82
N ASN A 22 27.84 11.57 12.13
CA ASN A 22 28.70 10.88 13.09
C ASN A 22 28.31 9.39 13.23
N VAL A 23 29.13 8.50 12.68
CA VAL A 23 28.89 7.04 12.70
C VAL A 23 28.93 6.48 14.13
N HIS A 24 29.78 7.02 15.01
CA HIS A 24 29.89 6.56 16.40
C HIS A 24 28.62 6.89 17.19
N GLN A 25 28.12 8.10 17.03
CA GLN A 25 26.86 8.54 17.65
C GLN A 25 25.67 7.72 17.15
N THR A 26 25.60 7.52 15.82
CA THR A 26 24.54 6.72 15.19
C THR A 26 24.57 5.26 15.66
N SER A 27 25.77 4.70 15.81
CA SER A 27 25.99 3.35 16.33
C SER A 27 25.46 3.19 17.75
N ARG A 28 25.73 4.17 18.65
CA ARG A 28 25.20 4.18 20.02
C ARG A 28 23.68 4.33 20.04
N GLN A 29 23.14 5.24 19.25
CA GLN A 29 21.71 5.54 19.19
C GLN A 29 20.88 4.32 18.78
N PHE A 30 21.30 3.62 17.72
CA PHE A 30 20.55 2.50 17.15
C PHE A 30 21.07 1.13 17.58
N LYS A 31 22.13 1.08 18.40
CA LYS A 31 22.84 -0.16 18.79
C LYS A 31 23.24 -1.00 17.57
N LEU A 32 23.78 -0.34 16.55
CA LEU A 32 24.17 -0.94 15.28
C LEU A 32 25.69 -0.93 15.11
N ASP A 33 26.21 -1.97 14.46
CA ASP A 33 27.61 -2.00 14.05
C ASP A 33 27.93 -0.88 13.06
N ARG A 34 29.04 -0.19 13.30
CA ARG A 34 29.55 0.93 12.51
C ARG A 34 29.79 0.53 11.05
N LYS A 35 30.23 -0.72 10.80
CA LYS A 35 30.43 -1.22 9.43
C LYS A 35 29.13 -1.20 8.63
N ARG A 36 28.02 -1.64 9.24
CA ARG A 36 26.69 -1.64 8.61
C ARG A 36 26.23 -0.23 8.26
N ILE A 37 26.42 0.70 9.20
CA ILE A 37 26.03 2.11 8.99
C ILE A 37 26.78 2.68 7.76
N ARG A 38 28.10 2.47 7.66
CA ARG A 38 28.88 2.93 6.50
C ARG A 38 28.40 2.31 5.19
N GLU A 39 28.15 1.01 5.19
CA GLU A 39 27.63 0.29 4.01
C GLU A 39 26.26 0.85 3.58
N TRP A 40 25.38 1.11 4.54
CA TRP A 40 24.05 1.65 4.28
C TRP A 40 24.11 3.10 3.77
N VAL A 41 25.00 3.93 4.31
CA VAL A 41 25.23 5.29 3.80
C VAL A 41 25.72 5.24 2.35
N LYS A 42 26.69 4.37 2.02
CA LYS A 42 27.20 4.19 0.65
C LYS A 42 26.08 3.76 -0.32
N ASN A 43 25.17 2.91 0.15
CA ASN A 43 24.06 2.38 -0.65
C ASN A 43 22.75 3.16 -0.48
N PHE A 44 22.77 4.40 0.03
CA PHE A 44 21.54 5.11 0.40
C PHE A 44 20.60 5.36 -0.78
N ASP A 45 21.11 5.76 -1.93
CA ASP A 45 20.27 6.06 -3.10
C ASP A 45 19.59 4.78 -3.61
N ASN A 46 20.31 3.66 -3.60
CA ASN A 46 19.75 2.33 -3.86
C ASN A 46 18.69 1.93 -2.82
N LEU A 47 18.88 2.28 -1.54
CA LEU A 47 17.88 2.03 -0.50
C LEU A 47 16.64 2.91 -0.70
N LEU A 48 16.80 4.19 -1.03
CA LEU A 48 15.71 5.10 -1.37
C LEU A 48 14.93 4.58 -2.58
N GLN A 49 15.61 4.22 -3.68
CA GLN A 49 14.96 3.60 -4.84
C GLN A 49 14.24 2.29 -4.48
N GLN A 50 14.75 1.50 -3.53
CA GLN A 50 14.07 0.29 -3.03
C GLN A 50 12.88 0.57 -2.11
N ASN A 51 12.80 1.76 -1.52
CA ASN A 51 11.75 2.16 -0.59
C ASN A 51 10.66 2.99 -1.24
N PHE A 52 11.03 3.91 -2.13
CA PHE A 52 10.11 4.55 -3.08
C PHE A 52 9.61 3.54 -4.11
N GLY A 53 10.51 2.65 -4.54
CA GLY A 53 10.21 1.50 -5.37
C GLY A 53 9.61 0.36 -4.56
N LYS A 54 8.30 0.44 -4.38
CA LYS A 54 7.41 -0.75 -4.39
C LYS A 54 7.82 -1.78 -5.48
N ALA A 55 8.60 -1.37 -6.49
CA ALA A 55 9.37 -2.14 -7.49
C ALA A 55 10.09 -3.42 -7.04
N LYS A 56 10.71 -3.50 -5.84
CA LYS A 56 11.36 -4.76 -5.40
C LYS A 56 10.43 -5.71 -4.65
N LEU A 57 9.39 -5.19 -3.98
CA LEU A 57 8.31 -6.02 -3.42
C LEU A 57 7.49 -6.64 -4.56
N ARG A 58 7.29 -5.89 -5.66
CA ARG A 58 6.65 -6.33 -6.91
C ARG A 58 7.28 -7.55 -7.56
N ARG A 59 8.61 -7.68 -7.50
CA ARG A 59 9.34 -8.73 -8.23
C ARG A 59 9.60 -10.01 -7.43
N LYS A 60 9.32 -10.04 -6.12
CA LYS A 60 9.73 -11.16 -5.24
C LYS A 60 8.61 -12.02 -4.67
N LEU A 61 7.35 -11.82 -5.09
CA LEU A 61 6.24 -12.65 -4.60
C LEU A 61 6.04 -13.96 -5.38
N SER A 62 6.72 -14.12 -6.51
CA SER A 62 6.80 -15.40 -7.21
C SER A 62 8.18 -15.98 -6.96
N ASN A 63 8.25 -17.25 -6.60
CA ASN A 63 9.47 -17.99 -6.25
C ASN A 63 10.44 -18.13 -7.46
N GLY A 64 10.90 -17.03 -8.05
CA GLY A 64 11.70 -17.04 -9.27
C GLY A 64 10.92 -17.35 -10.56
N VAL A 65 9.58 -17.44 -10.51
CA VAL A 65 8.79 -17.68 -11.74
C VAL A 65 8.83 -16.41 -12.61
N PRO A 66 9.26 -16.52 -13.88
CA PRO A 66 9.26 -15.39 -14.79
C PRO A 66 7.84 -14.84 -14.99
N VAL A 67 7.70 -13.52 -14.96
CA VAL A 67 6.48 -12.81 -15.36
C VAL A 67 6.45 -12.66 -16.87
N PHE A 68 5.24 -12.63 -17.46
CA PHE A 68 5.05 -12.52 -18.90
C PHE A 68 5.80 -11.33 -19.50
N SER A 69 5.65 -10.14 -18.90
CA SER A 69 6.41 -8.95 -19.25
C SER A 69 6.38 -7.98 -18.08
N GLU A 70 7.56 -7.55 -17.61
CA GLU A 70 7.68 -6.53 -16.55
C GLU A 70 7.07 -5.19 -17.01
N TYR A 71 7.23 -4.86 -18.28
CA TYR A 71 6.69 -3.62 -18.86
C TYR A 71 5.16 -3.61 -18.80
N VAL A 72 4.51 -4.70 -19.22
CA VAL A 72 3.03 -4.81 -19.19
C VAL A 72 2.53 -4.66 -17.76
N ASP A 73 3.19 -5.34 -16.82
CA ASP A 73 2.89 -5.30 -15.40
C ASP A 73 2.99 -3.86 -14.82
N ASP A 74 4.05 -3.10 -15.17
CA ASP A 74 4.25 -1.73 -14.71
C ASP A 74 3.29 -0.72 -15.36
N ALA A 75 3.08 -0.80 -16.68
CA ALA A 75 2.12 0.06 -17.39
C ALA A 75 0.69 -0.14 -16.88
N LEU A 76 0.32 -1.39 -16.56
CA LEU A 76 -0.97 -1.72 -15.94
C LEU A 76 -1.11 -1.10 -14.54
N PHE A 77 -0.01 -0.99 -13.80
CA PHE A 77 -0.01 -0.34 -12.49
C PHE A 77 -0.21 1.17 -12.61
N GLU A 78 0.44 1.81 -13.58
CA GLU A 78 0.24 3.23 -13.85
C GLU A 78 -1.21 3.54 -14.26
N PHE A 79 -1.82 2.68 -15.07
CA PHE A 79 -3.25 2.77 -15.38
C PHE A 79 -4.12 2.72 -14.10
N LEU A 80 -3.85 1.77 -13.20
CA LEU A 80 -4.58 1.66 -11.94
C LEU A 80 -4.43 2.91 -11.05
N GLU A 81 -3.21 3.43 -10.92
CA GLU A 81 -2.96 4.62 -10.11
C GLU A 81 -3.63 5.86 -10.71
N ARG A 82 -3.60 6.04 -12.04
CA ARG A 82 -4.36 7.11 -12.72
C ARG A 82 -5.86 7.01 -12.43
N GLY A 83 -6.42 5.80 -12.49
CA GLY A 83 -7.83 5.55 -12.14
C GLY A 83 -8.15 5.93 -10.69
N ARG A 84 -7.29 5.56 -9.74
CA ARG A 84 -7.44 5.88 -8.32
C ARG A 84 -7.34 7.38 -8.04
N SER A 85 -6.38 8.06 -8.64
CA SER A 85 -6.21 9.52 -8.51
C SER A 85 -7.39 10.29 -9.09
N ALA A 86 -8.06 9.74 -10.11
CA ALA A 86 -9.29 10.28 -10.68
C ALA A 86 -10.56 9.86 -9.90
N GLY A 87 -10.43 9.14 -8.78
CA GLY A 87 -11.56 8.66 -7.97
C GLY A 87 -12.42 7.58 -8.64
N ARG A 88 -11.92 6.92 -9.69
CA ARG A 88 -12.67 5.91 -10.45
C ARG A 88 -12.42 4.51 -9.91
N ALA A 89 -13.48 3.71 -9.83
CA ALA A 89 -13.37 2.28 -9.54
C ALA A 89 -12.81 1.54 -10.76
N VAL A 90 -11.66 0.87 -10.60
CA VAL A 90 -11.05 0.03 -11.64
C VAL A 90 -11.36 -1.43 -11.34
N SER A 91 -12.23 -2.04 -12.14
CA SER A 91 -12.65 -3.44 -12.00
C SER A 91 -11.60 -4.41 -12.54
N ASN A 92 -11.70 -5.70 -12.18
CA ASN A 92 -10.82 -6.73 -12.75
C ASN A 92 -10.99 -6.84 -14.26
N ARG A 93 -12.21 -6.67 -14.78
CA ARG A 93 -12.48 -6.67 -16.22
C ARG A 93 -11.69 -5.55 -16.92
N LEU A 94 -11.75 -4.34 -16.37
CA LEU A 94 -11.00 -3.20 -16.91
C LEU A 94 -9.48 -3.43 -16.85
N LEU A 95 -8.97 -4.03 -15.78
CA LEU A 95 -7.55 -4.40 -15.71
C LEU A 95 -7.17 -5.45 -16.75
N SER A 96 -8.01 -6.46 -16.98
CA SER A 96 -7.78 -7.47 -18.01
C SER A 96 -7.78 -6.87 -19.42
N GLU A 97 -8.76 -6.02 -19.72
CA GLU A 97 -8.86 -5.34 -21.02
C GLU A 97 -7.66 -4.43 -21.29
N GLU A 98 -7.26 -3.63 -20.29
CA GLU A 98 -6.12 -2.74 -20.43
C GLU A 98 -4.81 -3.53 -20.57
N ALA A 99 -4.63 -4.62 -19.82
CA ALA A 99 -3.45 -5.48 -19.95
C ALA A 99 -3.33 -6.07 -21.37
N VAL A 100 -4.43 -6.55 -21.95
CA VAL A 100 -4.46 -7.04 -23.34
C VAL A 100 -4.14 -5.93 -24.32
N LYS A 101 -4.72 -4.74 -24.13
CA LYS A 101 -4.45 -3.58 -24.97
C LYS A 101 -2.98 -3.18 -24.95
N ILE A 102 -2.36 -3.14 -23.77
CA ILE A 102 -0.94 -2.84 -23.59
C ILE A 102 -0.09 -3.90 -24.31
N ALA A 103 -0.38 -5.19 -24.12
CA ALA A 103 0.37 -6.26 -24.77
C ALA A 103 0.26 -6.21 -26.31
N ASN A 104 -0.95 -5.99 -26.84
CA ASN A 104 -1.18 -5.85 -28.28
C ASN A 104 -0.44 -4.63 -28.86
N SER A 105 -0.42 -3.50 -28.14
CA SER A 105 0.31 -2.30 -28.56
C SER A 105 1.81 -2.53 -28.71
N MET A 106 2.36 -3.51 -27.99
CA MET A 106 3.77 -3.90 -28.02
C MET A 106 4.04 -5.11 -28.92
N GLN A 107 3.02 -5.60 -29.63
CA GLN A 107 3.14 -6.80 -30.47
C GLN A 107 3.60 -8.03 -29.66
N LEU A 108 3.29 -8.06 -28.36
CA LEU A 108 3.51 -9.20 -27.49
C LEU A 108 2.40 -10.22 -27.75
N GLY A 109 2.62 -11.07 -28.74
CA GLY A 109 1.63 -12.04 -29.23
C GLY A 109 1.08 -12.97 -28.14
N ASN A 110 -0.14 -13.49 -28.37
CA ASN A 110 -0.85 -14.49 -27.57
C ASN A 110 -1.00 -14.19 -26.06
N PHE A 111 -0.92 -12.92 -25.66
CA PHE A 111 -1.13 -12.55 -24.26
C PHE A 111 -2.60 -12.70 -23.85
N VAL A 112 -2.84 -13.42 -22.76
CA VAL A 112 -4.18 -13.58 -22.15
C VAL A 112 -4.15 -13.07 -20.71
N ALA A 113 -4.86 -11.99 -20.46
CA ALA A 113 -5.03 -11.42 -19.12
C ALA A 113 -6.09 -12.18 -18.30
N SER A 114 -5.83 -13.47 -18.05
CA SER A 114 -6.72 -14.35 -17.29
C SER A 114 -7.00 -13.84 -15.88
N SER A 115 -8.08 -14.33 -15.26
CA SER A 115 -8.38 -14.04 -13.85
C SER A 115 -7.21 -14.42 -12.92
N HIS A 116 -6.49 -15.49 -13.24
CA HIS A 116 -5.29 -15.90 -12.50
C HIS A 116 -4.15 -14.90 -12.69
N TYR A 117 -3.90 -14.43 -13.92
CA TYR A 117 -2.90 -13.39 -14.19
C TYR A 117 -3.17 -12.12 -13.37
N ILE A 118 -4.42 -11.62 -13.38
CA ILE A 118 -4.80 -10.43 -12.61
C ILE A 118 -4.66 -10.65 -11.11
N SER A 119 -5.07 -11.81 -10.58
CA SER A 119 -4.91 -12.14 -9.16
C SER A 119 -3.44 -12.12 -8.73
N ARG A 120 -2.57 -12.76 -9.52
CA ARG A 120 -1.12 -12.78 -9.29
C ARG A 120 -0.50 -11.40 -9.42
N TRP A 121 -0.90 -10.64 -10.44
CA TRP A 121 -0.47 -9.26 -10.64
C TRP A 121 -0.84 -8.39 -9.42
N LYS A 122 -2.08 -8.46 -8.93
CA LYS A 122 -2.48 -7.72 -7.73
C LYS A 122 -1.66 -8.10 -6.51
N GLN A 123 -1.37 -9.39 -6.35
CA GLN A 123 -0.52 -9.92 -5.28
C GLN A 123 0.89 -9.32 -5.37
N ARG A 124 1.52 -9.35 -6.56
CA ARG A 124 2.83 -8.73 -6.83
C ARG A 124 2.81 -7.25 -6.49
N PHE A 125 1.82 -6.51 -6.97
CA PHE A 125 1.76 -5.06 -6.84
C PHE A 125 1.22 -4.56 -5.49
N GLY A 126 0.90 -5.47 -4.55
CA GLY A 126 0.30 -5.10 -3.27
C GLY A 126 -1.03 -4.36 -3.43
N VAL A 127 -1.72 -4.60 -4.55
CA VAL A 127 -3.03 -4.02 -4.84
C VAL A 127 -4.03 -4.73 -3.95
N ALA A 128 -4.59 -4.02 -2.98
CA ALA A 128 -5.61 -4.56 -2.10
C ALA A 128 -6.71 -5.24 -2.94
N MET A 129 -6.88 -6.53 -2.72
CA MET A 129 -8.02 -7.30 -3.18
C MET A 129 -9.22 -6.82 -2.37
N ARG A 130 -9.74 -5.63 -2.67
CA ARG A 130 -11.01 -5.20 -2.10
C ARG A 130 -12.03 -6.25 -2.52
N ARG A 131 -12.43 -7.11 -1.59
CA ARG A 131 -13.78 -7.66 -1.59
C ARG A 131 -14.67 -6.45 -1.84
N ALA A 132 -15.54 -6.51 -2.84
CA ALA A 132 -16.48 -5.43 -3.11
C ALA A 132 -17.28 -5.16 -1.82
N MET A 133 -16.79 -4.23 -0.99
CA MET A 133 -17.65 -3.44 -0.14
C MET A 133 -18.09 -2.35 -1.08
N ASN A 134 -19.34 -2.47 -1.50
CA ASN A 134 -20.04 -1.50 -2.32
C ASN A 134 -19.75 -0.09 -1.82
N GLU A 135 -19.75 0.85 -2.75
CA GLU A 135 -19.67 2.31 -2.56
C GLU A 135 -20.81 2.84 -1.68
N SER A 136 -20.83 2.50 -0.40
CA SER A 136 -21.88 2.96 0.52
C SER A 136 -21.34 3.20 1.93
N GLN A 137 -20.24 3.95 2.03
CA GLN A 137 -19.86 4.65 3.26
C GLN A 137 -19.25 6.02 2.93
N ARG A 138 -19.89 6.81 2.05
CA ARG A 138 -19.97 8.23 2.37
C ARG A 138 -21.19 8.35 3.27
N THR A 139 -20.99 8.66 4.54
CA THR A 139 -22.04 9.26 5.36
C THR A 139 -22.49 10.51 4.62
N PRO A 140 -23.75 10.61 4.14
CA PRO A 140 -24.28 11.90 3.73
C PRO A 140 -24.06 12.86 4.91
N GLU A 141 -23.62 14.08 4.62
CA GLU A 141 -23.39 15.12 5.64
C GLU A 141 -24.65 15.34 6.52
N GLU A 142 -25.83 15.02 5.98
CA GLU A 142 -27.14 14.98 6.64
C GLU A 142 -27.33 13.87 7.70
N SER A 143 -26.43 12.88 7.80
CA SER A 143 -26.55 11.79 8.77
C SER A 143 -26.04 12.14 10.17
N ALA A 144 -25.28 13.24 10.31
CA ALA A 144 -24.80 13.67 11.62
C ALA A 144 -25.96 14.06 12.56
N GLU A 145 -26.97 14.75 12.03
CA GLU A 145 -28.14 15.15 12.79
C GLU A 145 -28.98 13.94 13.20
N ALA A 146 -29.23 13.01 12.28
CA ALA A 146 -29.96 11.78 12.56
C ALA A 146 -29.24 10.91 13.63
N VAL A 147 -27.92 10.81 13.57
CA VAL A 147 -27.11 10.10 14.58
C VAL A 147 -27.18 10.81 15.93
N SER A 148 -27.16 12.15 15.95
CA SER A 148 -27.30 12.93 17.19
C SER A 148 -28.68 12.75 17.82
N ALA A 149 -29.75 12.80 17.03
CA ALA A 149 -31.13 12.62 17.48
C ALA A 149 -31.37 11.21 18.04
N PHE A 150 -30.81 10.19 17.38
CA PHE A 150 -30.86 8.81 17.87
C PHE A 150 -30.12 8.65 19.21
N ARG A 151 -28.91 9.22 19.35
CA ARG A 151 -28.13 9.17 20.60
C ARG A 151 -28.86 9.86 21.76
N THR A 152 -29.43 11.05 21.51
CA THR A 152 -30.23 11.79 22.50
C THR A 152 -31.46 10.99 22.92
N SER A 153 -32.18 10.40 21.96
CA SER A 153 -33.36 9.57 22.24
C SER A 153 -33.01 8.33 23.06
N ALA A 154 -31.95 7.61 22.70
CA ALA A 154 -31.48 6.43 23.42
C ALA A 154 -31.05 6.78 24.86
N ASN A 155 -30.33 7.89 25.05
CA ASN A 155 -29.94 8.35 26.38
C ASN A 155 -31.17 8.75 27.22
N SER A 156 -32.15 9.44 26.65
CA SER A 156 -33.39 9.80 27.36
C SER A 156 -34.17 8.56 27.82
N LEU A 157 -34.16 7.49 27.03
CA LEU A 157 -34.85 6.25 27.36
C LEU A 157 -34.11 5.49 28.47
N ARG A 158 -32.77 5.49 28.42
CA ARG A 158 -31.92 4.94 29.48
C ARG A 158 -32.13 5.65 30.81
N TRP A 159 -32.15 6.99 30.82
CA TRP A 159 -32.44 7.77 32.03
C TRP A 159 -33.83 7.50 32.59
N ARG A 160 -34.86 7.46 31.73
CA ARG A 160 -36.24 7.12 32.15
C ARG A 160 -36.34 5.72 32.77
N ASN A 161 -35.67 4.73 32.17
CA ASN A 161 -35.65 3.37 32.71
C ASN A 161 -34.85 3.25 34.00
N HIS A 162 -33.80 4.07 34.18
CA HIS A 162 -33.06 4.14 35.44
C HIS A 162 -33.90 4.79 36.56
N ALA A 163 -34.60 5.90 36.28
CA ALA A 163 -35.44 6.59 37.25
C ALA A 163 -36.64 5.74 37.71
N LYS A 164 -37.24 4.93 36.81
CA LYS A 164 -38.32 4.00 37.15
C LYS A 164 -37.91 2.79 37.99
N ARG A 165 -36.61 2.55 38.17
CA ARG A 165 -36.09 1.43 38.99
C ARG A 165 -35.71 1.85 40.41
N GLN A 166 -35.87 3.13 40.75
CA GLN A 166 -35.50 3.73 42.04
C GLN A 166 -36.73 4.21 42.85
N LEU A 167 -37.93 3.89 42.37
CA LEU A 167 -39.22 4.02 43.05
C LEU A 167 -39.81 2.61 43.19
#